data_AF-A0A0Q9P5J6-F1
#
_entry.id   AF-A0A0Q9P5J6-F1
#
_cell.length_a   1.000
_cell.length_b   1.000
_cell.length_c   1.000
_cell.angle_alpha   90.00
_cell.angle_beta   90.00
_cell.angle_gamma   90.00
#
_symmetry.space_group_name_H-M   'P 1'
#
loop_
_entity.id
_entity.type
_entity.pdbx_description
1 polymer ?
#
loop_
_entity_poly.entity_id
_entity_poly.type
_entity_poly.pdbx_seq_one_letter_code
_entity_poly.pdbx_strand_id
1 'polypeptide(L)'
;MAKLTKAQREWRPGMPKKRRSTKVMFASTVLLLEAFVVFFATLAVFGLRRGEFPPALILGIGIALSVVMILACAVLSKPWGVGLGWILQIVLILTGIVEPMMFLVGALFGLAWWYGIRTGIRIDSEAAKREREQAEWNASHGAEGGQTD
;
A
#
# COMPACT_ATOMS: atom_id res chain seq x y z
N MET A 1 -0.25 33.24 8.54
CA MET A 1 -1.59 32.67 8.26
C MET A 1 -1.44 31.27 7.68
N ALA A 2 -1.94 30.23 8.35
CA ALA A 2 -1.89 28.86 7.84
C ALA A 2 -2.83 28.72 6.63
N LYS A 3 -2.30 28.30 5.47
CA LYS A 3 -3.13 28.02 4.28
C LYS A 3 -3.93 26.74 4.52
N LEU A 4 -5.25 26.86 4.60
CA LEU A 4 -6.15 25.71 4.70
C LEU A 4 -6.07 24.87 3.42
N THR A 5 -5.92 23.55 3.58
CA THR A 5 -6.00 22.61 2.46
C THR A 5 -7.40 22.65 1.83
N LYS A 6 -7.55 22.25 0.57
CA LYS A 6 -8.85 22.30 -0.13
C LYS A 6 -9.93 21.51 0.63
N ALA A 7 -9.56 20.34 1.16
CA ALA A 7 -10.43 19.52 1.99
C ALA A 7 -10.86 20.18 3.31
N GLN A 8 -10.00 21.00 3.92
CA GLN A 8 -10.34 21.75 5.14
C GLN A 8 -11.28 22.92 4.84
N ARG A 9 -11.21 23.51 3.63
CA ARG A 9 -12.15 24.55 3.20
C ARG A 9 -13.54 24.02 2.83
N GLU A 10 -13.59 22.80 2.29
CA GLU A 10 -14.84 22.17 1.84
C GLU A 10 -15.56 21.38 2.95
N TRP A 11 -14.96 21.26 4.14
CA TRP A 11 -15.53 20.50 5.24
C TRP A 11 -16.79 21.19 5.81
N ARG A 12 -17.88 20.43 5.96
CA ARG A 12 -19.15 20.88 6.56
C ARG A 12 -19.49 19.98 7.76
N PRO A 13 -20.06 20.53 8.87
CA PRO A 13 -20.58 19.72 9.97
C PRO A 13 -21.59 18.68 9.47
N GLY A 14 -21.45 17.43 9.91
CA GLY A 14 -22.29 16.31 9.46
C GLY A 14 -21.89 15.69 8.12
N MET A 15 -20.83 16.17 7.45
CA MET A 15 -20.35 15.56 6.21
C MET A 15 -19.81 14.13 6.49
N PRO A 16 -20.30 13.10 5.77
CA PRO A 16 -19.81 11.74 5.95
C PRO A 16 -18.32 11.65 5.60
N LYS A 17 -17.56 10.94 6.44
CA LYS A 17 -16.10 10.78 6.27
C LYS A 17 -15.82 9.96 5.00
N LYS A 18 -14.95 10.47 4.13
CA LYS A 18 -14.53 9.74 2.93
C LYS A 18 -13.88 8.41 3.33
N ARG A 19 -14.39 7.30 2.78
CA ARG A 19 -13.87 5.96 3.02
C ARG A 19 -12.46 5.81 2.45
N ARG A 20 -11.61 5.06 3.15
CA ARG A 20 -10.27 4.68 2.64
C ARG A 20 -10.43 3.56 1.60
N SER A 21 -9.64 3.63 0.53
CA SER A 21 -9.61 2.59 -0.51
C SER A 21 -9.02 1.30 0.05
N THR A 22 -9.79 0.21 -0.04
CA THR A 22 -9.39 -1.13 0.40
C THR A 22 -8.22 -1.64 -0.44
N LYS A 23 -8.18 -1.34 -1.74
CA LYS A 23 -7.03 -1.61 -2.61
C LYS A 23 -5.75 -1.00 -2.06
N VAL A 24 -5.78 0.26 -1.65
CA VAL A 24 -4.60 0.96 -1.11
C VAL A 24 -4.18 0.33 0.21
N MET A 25 -5.12 -0.05 1.09
CA MET A 25 -4.79 -0.70 2.35
C MET A 25 -4.04 -2.02 2.14
N PHE A 26 -4.57 -2.93 1.32
CA PHE A 26 -3.89 -4.20 1.05
C PHE A 26 -2.51 -4.02 0.43
N ALA A 27 -2.41 -3.15 -0.58
CA ALA A 27 -1.17 -2.92 -1.28
C ALA A 27 -0.10 -2.26 -0.37
N SER A 28 -0.51 -1.33 0.52
CA SER A 28 0.39 -0.74 1.51
C SER A 28 0.86 -1.77 2.54
N THR A 29 -0.01 -2.67 2.99
CA THR A 29 0.38 -3.75 3.91
C THR A 29 1.40 -4.68 3.28
N VAL A 30 1.19 -5.09 2.03
CA VAL A 30 2.13 -5.94 1.29
C VAL A 30 3.50 -5.28 1.18
N LEU A 31 3.58 -4.05 0.67
CA LEU A 31 4.86 -3.32 0.53
C LEU A 31 5.59 -3.12 1.86
N LEU A 32 4.85 -2.85 2.93
CA LEU A 32 5.45 -2.67 4.25
C LEU A 32 6.07 -3.97 4.77
N LEU A 33 5.35 -5.09 4.63
CA LEU A 33 5.87 -6.40 5.02
C LEU A 33 7.10 -6.79 4.19
N GLU A 34 7.08 -6.52 2.90
CA GLU A 34 8.25 -6.75 2.03
C GLU A 34 9.45 -5.90 2.44
N ALA A 35 9.26 -4.64 2.85
CA ALA A 35 10.34 -3.81 3.33
C ALA A 35 11.03 -4.44 4.57
N PHE A 36 10.25 -5.03 5.48
CA PHE A 36 10.81 -5.77 6.61
C PHE A 36 11.53 -7.05 6.18
N VAL A 37 10.96 -7.77 5.21
CA VAL A 37 11.59 -8.97 4.65
C VAL A 37 12.93 -8.63 4.01
N VAL A 38 13.01 -7.59 3.17
CA VAL A 38 14.27 -7.13 2.55
C VAL A 38 15.27 -6.73 3.62
N PHE A 39 14.83 -6.01 4.65
CA PHE A 39 15.70 -5.63 5.76
C PHE A 39 16.30 -6.85 6.47
N PHE A 40 15.48 -7.84 6.81
CA PHE A 40 15.96 -9.08 7.45
C PHE A 40 16.80 -9.95 6.52
N ALA A 41 16.44 -10.05 5.24
CA ALA A 41 17.22 -10.75 4.22
C ALA A 41 18.61 -10.11 4.08
N THR A 42 18.70 -8.77 4.14
CA THR A 42 19.97 -8.05 4.14
C THR A 42 20.83 -8.42 5.34
N LEU A 43 20.25 -8.50 6.54
CA LEU A 43 20.97 -8.94 7.74
C LEU A 43 21.43 -10.39 7.64
N ALA A 44 20.61 -11.28 7.06
CA ALA A 44 20.97 -12.67 6.81
C ALA A 44 22.15 -12.78 5.83
N VAL A 45 22.08 -12.09 4.69
CA VAL A 45 23.18 -12.05 3.70
C VAL A 45 24.45 -11.46 4.29
N PHE A 46 24.34 -10.39 5.08
CA PHE A 46 25.47 -9.81 5.80
C PHE A 46 26.12 -10.82 6.76
N GLY A 47 25.32 -11.58 7.52
CA GLY A 47 25.82 -12.60 8.43
C GLY A 47 26.49 -13.77 7.72
N LEU A 48 25.91 -14.23 6.61
CA LEU A 48 26.36 -15.42 5.87
C LEU A 48 27.53 -15.14 4.91
N ARG A 49 27.58 -13.95 4.30
CA ARG A 49 28.52 -13.61 3.20
C ARG A 49 29.48 -12.48 3.54
N ARG A 50 29.73 -12.19 4.83
CA ARG A 50 30.66 -11.15 5.29
C ARG A 50 32.09 -11.25 4.73
N GLY A 51 32.50 -12.43 4.24
CA GLY A 51 33.82 -12.67 3.65
C GLY A 51 33.89 -12.52 2.13
N GLU A 52 32.74 -12.50 1.44
CA GLU A 52 32.67 -12.45 -0.03
C GLU A 52 32.48 -11.03 -0.55
N PHE A 53 31.76 -10.19 0.20
CA PHE A 53 31.42 -8.83 -0.22
C PHE A 53 31.72 -7.79 0.87
N PRO A 54 32.01 -6.53 0.51
CA PRO A 54 32.17 -5.45 1.46
C PRO A 54 30.90 -5.29 2.31
N PRO A 55 31.00 -5.33 3.65
CA PRO A 55 29.81 -5.29 4.51
C PRO A 55 28.99 -4.00 4.38
N ALA A 56 29.67 -2.88 4.12
CA ALA A 56 29.03 -1.58 3.84
C ALA A 56 28.18 -1.59 2.57
N LEU A 57 28.56 -2.38 1.55
CA LEU A 57 27.81 -2.48 0.29
C LEU A 57 26.51 -3.26 0.50
N ILE A 58 26.58 -4.40 1.19
CA ILE A 58 25.41 -5.25 1.50
C ILE A 58 24.38 -4.44 2.31
N LEU A 59 24.83 -3.87 3.43
CA LEU A 59 23.95 -3.11 4.31
C LEU A 59 23.41 -1.85 3.62
N GLY A 60 24.26 -1.14 2.87
CA GLY A 60 23.87 0.07 2.15
C GLY A 60 22.75 -0.19 1.13
N ILE A 61 22.92 -1.20 0.28
CA ILE A 61 21.93 -1.54 -0.76
C ILE A 61 20.63 -2.05 -0.11
N GLY A 62 20.73 -2.96 0.85
CA GLY A 62 19.56 -3.57 1.46
C GLY A 62 18.72 -2.60 2.30
N ILE A 63 19.37 -1.71 3.07
CA ILE A 63 18.70 -0.64 3.80
C ILE A 63 18.07 0.35 2.82
N ALA A 64 18.80 0.76 1.78
CA ALA A 64 18.26 1.67 0.77
C ALA A 64 17.02 1.08 0.08
N LEU A 65 17.05 -0.19 -0.30
CA LEU A 65 15.90 -0.87 -0.90
C LEU A 65 14.72 -0.92 0.07
N SER A 66 14.95 -1.26 1.35
CA SER A 66 13.91 -1.28 2.38
C SER A 66 13.24 0.09 2.55
N VAL A 67 14.04 1.16 2.59
CA VAL A 67 13.54 2.55 2.67
C VAL A 67 12.74 2.91 1.43
N VAL A 68 13.21 2.56 0.23
CA VAL A 68 12.47 2.79 -1.02
C VAL A 68 11.11 2.11 -0.99
N MET A 69 11.02 0.86 -0.51
CA MET A 69 9.74 0.15 -0.39
C MET A 69 8.78 0.82 0.60
N ILE A 70 9.29 1.32 1.74
CA ILE A 70 8.48 2.09 2.69
C ILE A 70 7.98 3.39 2.06
N LEU A 71 8.85 4.14 1.36
CA LEU A 71 8.48 5.37 0.69
C LEU A 71 7.49 5.14 -0.45
N ALA A 72 7.57 3.99 -1.12
CA ALA A 72 6.63 3.60 -2.18
C ALA A 72 5.18 3.50 -1.67
N CYS A 73 4.97 3.20 -0.38
CA CYS A 73 3.63 3.23 0.22
C CYS A 73 2.95 4.60 0.09
N ALA A 74 3.70 5.70 0.13
CA ALA A 74 3.14 7.06 0.04
C ALA A 74 2.59 7.38 -1.36
N VAL A 75 3.18 6.80 -2.42
CA VAL A 75 2.78 7.07 -3.81
C VAL A 75 1.73 6.08 -4.34
N LEU A 76 1.37 5.08 -3.55
CA LEU A 76 0.42 4.03 -3.92
C LEU A 76 -1.02 4.54 -4.15
N SER A 77 -1.32 5.72 -3.62
CA SER A 77 -2.56 6.46 -3.85
C SER A 77 -2.65 7.06 -5.27
N LYS A 78 -1.53 7.15 -6.00
CA LYS A 78 -1.47 7.69 -7.37
C LYS A 78 -1.79 6.61 -8.42
N PRO A 79 -2.29 6.99 -9.61
CA PRO A 79 -2.66 6.03 -10.66
C PRO A 79 -1.49 5.15 -11.13
N TRP A 80 -0.26 5.67 -11.10
CA TRP A 80 0.95 4.92 -11.49
C TRP A 80 1.55 4.09 -10.33
N GLY A 81 1.05 4.23 -9.10
CA GLY A 81 1.62 3.57 -7.93
C GLY A 81 1.55 2.04 -8.00
N VAL A 82 0.54 1.49 -8.68
CA VAL A 82 0.43 0.03 -8.92
C VAL A 82 1.55 -0.46 -9.85
N GLY A 83 1.90 0.33 -10.87
CA GLY A 83 3.02 0.03 -11.76
C GLY A 83 4.36 0.04 -11.04
N LEU A 84 4.59 1.03 -10.15
CA LEU A 84 5.78 1.05 -9.30
C LEU A 84 5.86 -0.21 -8.42
N GLY A 85 4.75 -0.62 -7.82
CA GLY A 85 4.73 -1.83 -7.00
C GLY A 85 5.11 -3.09 -7.78
N TRP A 86 4.64 -3.25 -9.03
CA TRP A 86 5.09 -4.35 -9.89
C TRP A 86 6.58 -4.33 -10.19
N ILE A 87 7.16 -3.14 -10.41
CA ILE A 87 8.61 -3.02 -10.56
C ILE A 87 9.32 -3.48 -9.29
N LEU A 88 8.83 -3.07 -8.11
CA LEU A 88 9.37 -3.50 -6.82
C LEU A 88 9.23 -5.01 -6.60
N GLN A 89 8.15 -5.65 -7.07
CA GLN A 89 8.01 -7.11 -7.03
C GLN A 89 9.12 -7.80 -7.82
N ILE A 90 9.40 -7.32 -9.04
CA ILE A 90 10.46 -7.89 -9.87
C ILE A 90 11.82 -7.69 -9.19
N VAL A 91 12.08 -6.50 -8.67
CA VAL A 91 13.31 -6.21 -7.93
C VAL A 91 13.46 -7.14 -6.72
N LEU A 92 12.39 -7.36 -5.96
CA LEU A 92 12.38 -8.27 -4.81
C LEU A 92 12.72 -9.70 -5.24
N ILE A 93 12.09 -10.20 -6.31
CA ILE A 93 12.36 -11.55 -6.84
C ILE A 93 13.82 -11.68 -7.30
N LEU A 94 14.37 -10.65 -7.95
CA LEU A 94 15.77 -10.62 -8.39
C LEU A 94 16.77 -10.67 -7.23
N THR A 95 16.39 -10.24 -6.03
CA THR A 95 17.25 -10.44 -4.84
C THR A 95 17.49 -11.92 -4.53
N GLY A 96 16.66 -12.82 -5.07
CA GLY A 96 16.85 -14.27 -5.12
C GLY A 96 18.19 -14.72 -5.67
N ILE A 97 18.82 -13.93 -6.55
CA ILE A 97 20.14 -14.25 -7.12
C ILE A 97 21.21 -14.25 -6.02
N VAL A 98 21.07 -13.38 -5.02
CA VAL A 98 21.99 -13.27 -3.88
C VAL A 98 21.62 -14.26 -2.79
N GLU A 99 20.32 -14.37 -2.50
CA GLU A 99 19.77 -15.28 -1.49
C GLU A 99 18.62 -16.11 -2.10
N PRO A 100 18.87 -17.36 -2.54
CA PRO A 100 17.88 -18.16 -3.30
C PRO A 100 16.51 -18.29 -2.64
N MET A 101 16.42 -18.26 -1.30
CA MET A 101 15.14 -18.28 -0.59
C MET A 101 14.24 -17.08 -0.93
N MET A 102 14.82 -15.95 -1.36
CA MET A 102 14.08 -14.77 -1.76
C MET A 102 13.28 -14.96 -3.05
N PHE A 103 13.59 -15.95 -3.89
CA PHE A 103 12.71 -16.29 -5.02
C PHE A 103 11.35 -16.78 -4.54
N LEU A 104 11.32 -17.68 -3.55
CA LEU A 104 10.08 -18.18 -2.97
C LEU A 104 9.32 -17.06 -2.27
N VAL A 105 10.02 -16.28 -1.44
CA VAL A 105 9.41 -15.17 -0.70
C VAL A 105 8.86 -14.11 -1.64
N GLY A 106 9.65 -13.66 -2.62
CA GLY A 106 9.22 -12.70 -3.63
C GLY A 106 8.05 -13.21 -4.48
N ALA A 107 8.02 -14.50 -4.82
CA ALA A 107 6.88 -15.09 -5.52
C ALA A 107 5.60 -15.06 -4.67
N LEU A 108 5.67 -15.44 -3.39
CA LEU A 108 4.53 -15.42 -2.48
C LEU A 108 4.00 -14.00 -2.28
N PHE A 109 4.88 -13.02 -2.11
CA PHE A 109 4.48 -11.63 -2.01
C PHE A 109 3.93 -11.07 -3.32
N GLY A 110 4.50 -11.44 -4.47
CA GLY A 110 3.95 -11.10 -5.79
C GLY A 110 2.54 -11.63 -6.01
N LEU A 111 2.27 -12.85 -5.55
CA LEU A 111 0.92 -13.43 -5.56
C LEU A 111 -0.02 -12.67 -4.61
N ALA A 112 0.43 -12.36 -3.39
CA ALA A 112 -0.34 -11.58 -2.43
C ALA A 112 -0.64 -10.16 -2.94
N TRP A 113 0.33 -9.52 -3.60
CA TRP A 113 0.20 -8.23 -4.26
C TRP A 113 -0.87 -8.27 -5.35
N TRP A 114 -0.75 -9.22 -6.28
CA TRP A 114 -1.71 -9.38 -7.36
C TRP A 114 -3.12 -9.64 -6.83
N TYR A 115 -3.25 -10.55 -5.87
CA TYR A 115 -4.53 -10.87 -5.24
C TYR A 115 -5.11 -9.67 -4.48
N GLY A 116 -4.29 -8.94 -3.71
CA GLY A 116 -4.69 -7.77 -2.95
C GLY A 116 -5.18 -6.62 -3.85
N ILE A 117 -4.51 -6.38 -4.98
CA ILE A 117 -4.95 -5.40 -5.97
C ILE A 117 -6.27 -5.83 -6.62
N ARG A 118 -6.37 -7.07 -7.10
CA ARG A 118 -7.58 -7.57 -7.77
C ARG A 118 -8.80 -7.53 -6.84
N THR A 119 -8.63 -8.06 -5.63
CA THR A 119 -9.69 -8.11 -4.62
C THR A 119 -10.04 -6.71 -4.11
N GLY A 120 -9.04 -5.86 -3.91
CA GLY A 120 -9.23 -4.47 -3.50
C GLY A 120 -10.04 -3.67 -4.51
N ILE A 121 -9.77 -3.81 -5.81
CA ILE A 121 -10.55 -3.16 -6.88
C ILE A 121 -12.00 -3.63 -6.84
N ARG A 122 -12.24 -4.94 -6.71
CA ARG A 122 -13.60 -5.50 -6.64
C ARG A 122 -14.35 -4.93 -5.43
N ILE A 123 -13.77 -4.99 -4.23
CA ILE A 123 -14.40 -4.49 -3.00
C ILE A 123 -14.66 -2.98 -3.07
N ASP A 124 -13.73 -2.19 -3.60
CA ASP A 124 -13.90 -0.75 -3.75
C ASP A 124 -15.01 -0.40 -4.74
N SER A 125 -15.19 -1.21 -5.80
CA SER A 125 -16.29 -1.02 -6.77
C SER A 125 -17.67 -1.32 -6.17
N GLU A 126 -17.80 -2.41 -5.42
CA GLU A 126 -19.03 -2.78 -4.73
C GLU A 126 -19.40 -1.75 -3.65
N ALA A 127 -18.39 -1.27 -2.93
CA ALA A 127 -18.55 -0.22 -1.94
C ALA A 127 -19.05 1.08 -2.55
N ALA A 128 -18.44 1.53 -3.65
CA ALA A 128 -18.84 2.75 -4.33
C ALA A 128 -20.29 2.67 -4.83
N LYS A 129 -20.76 1.48 -5.21
CA LYS A 129 -22.17 1.26 -5.58
C LYS A 129 -23.10 1.44 -4.37
N ARG A 130 -22.79 0.79 -3.25
CA ARG A 130 -23.58 0.91 -2.00
C ARG A 130 -23.60 2.34 -1.46
N GLU A 131 -22.49 3.08 -1.57
CA GLU A 131 -22.44 4.48 -1.16
C GLU A 131 -23.36 5.38 -1.99
N ARG A 132 -23.52 5.09 -3.29
CA ARG A 132 -24.48 5.80 -4.16
C ARG A 132 -25.92 5.46 -3.80
N GLU A 133 -26.23 4.17 -3.64
CA GLU A 133 -27.56 3.70 -3.23
C GLU A 133 -27.96 4.28 -1.86
N GLN A 134 -27.04 4.33 -0.90
CA GLN A 134 -27.28 4.95 0.41
C GLN A 134 -27.47 6.47 0.30
N ALA A 135 -26.75 7.15 -0.59
CA ALA A 135 -26.91 8.57 -0.81
C ALA A 135 -28.29 8.88 -1.44
N GLU A 136 -28.77 8.06 -2.37
CA GLU A 136 -30.10 8.15 -2.98
C GLU A 136 -31.21 7.86 -1.95
N TRP A 137 -31.03 6.84 -1.10
CA TRP A 137 -31.95 6.54 0.00
C TRP A 137 -32.01 7.70 1.01
N ASN A 138 -30.85 8.21 1.44
CA ASN A 138 -30.78 9.34 2.35
C ASN A 138 -31.35 10.63 1.74
N ALA A 139 -31.23 10.84 0.42
CA ALA A 139 -31.83 11.99 -0.26
C ALA A 139 -33.37 11.87 -0.33
N SER A 140 -33.90 10.66 -0.47
CA SER A 140 -35.35 10.41 -0.54
C SER A 140 -36.03 10.36 0.83
N HIS A 141 -35.35 9.90 1.88
CA HIS A 141 -35.94 9.68 3.21
C HIS A 141 -35.33 10.56 4.33
N GLY A 142 -34.21 11.24 4.08
CA GLY A 142 -33.52 12.08 5.07
C GLY A 142 -34.24 13.39 5.40
N ALA A 143 -35.28 13.77 4.65
CA ALA A 143 -36.15 14.90 4.97
C ALA A 143 -37.18 14.56 6.07
N GLU A 144 -37.46 13.28 6.33
CA GLU A 144 -38.49 12.85 7.30
C GLU A 144 -37.96 12.77 8.75
N GLY A 145 -36.64 12.67 8.94
CA GLY A 145 -36.02 12.56 10.28
C GLY A 145 -35.73 13.89 10.99
N GLY A 146 -36.07 15.03 10.37
CA GLY A 146 -35.86 16.38 10.93
C GLY A 146 -37.07 16.95 11.69
N GLN A 147 -38.16 16.19 11.82
CA GLN A 147 -39.40 16.64 12.45
C GLN A 147 -39.78 15.75 13.63
N THR A 148 -38.88 15.58 14.59
CA THR A 148 -39.22 15.24 15.98
C THR A 148 -38.17 15.88 16.88
N ASP A 149 -38.54 17.05 17.39
CA ASP A 149 -38.14 17.73 18.65
C ASP A 149 -36.70 17.62 19.17
#